data_AF-A0A1V6PKC7-F1
#
_entry.id   AF-A0A1V6PKC7-F1
#
_cell.length_a   1.000
_cell.length_b   1.000
_cell.length_c   1.000
_cell.angle_alpha   90.00
_cell.angle_beta   90.00
_cell.angle_gamma   90.00
#
_symmetry.space_group_name_H-M   'P 1'
#
loop_
_entity.id
_entity.type
_entity.pdbx_description
1 polymer ?
#
loop_
_entity_poly.entity_id
_entity_poly.type
_entity_poly.pdbx_seq_one_letter_code
_entity_poly.pdbx_strand_id
1 'polypeptide(L)'
;MDCILEVDQFTAELIVQIQLEDAFFYSETSKGKSRDPTDEELAFQLQKEQLEAVSHTLKDRRMAMSFAAAVQADGRILAETQVEEGSASKDRIIARQWMDDEHLMPPDDIEPDTAGLDDETLAKLQILI
;
A
#
# COMPACT_ATOMS: atom_id res chain seq x y z
N MET A 1 4.60 23.05 15.91
CA MET A 1 3.33 22.58 15.34
C MET A 1 3.03 21.12 15.69
N ASP A 2 3.84 20.48 16.54
CA ASP A 2 3.67 19.08 16.94
C ASP A 2 2.29 18.77 17.54
N CYS A 3 1.70 19.74 18.25
CA CYS A 3 0.33 19.64 18.77
C CYS A 3 -0.73 19.37 17.68
N ILE A 4 -0.55 19.84 16.44
CA ILE A 4 -1.50 19.60 15.34
C ILE A 4 -1.49 18.12 14.92
N LEU A 5 -0.35 17.44 15.05
CA LEU A 5 -0.25 16.01 14.76
C LEU A 5 -0.86 15.14 15.87
N GLU A 6 -1.06 15.69 17.07
CA GLU A 6 -1.73 14.98 18.18
C GLU A 6 -3.25 14.97 18.06
N VAL A 7 -3.82 15.84 17.22
CA VAL A 7 -5.25 15.89 16.93
C VAL A 7 -5.64 14.78 15.93
N ASP A 8 -6.93 14.43 15.87
CA ASP A 8 -7.42 13.52 14.84
C ASP A 8 -7.20 14.08 13.42
N GLN A 9 -7.13 13.16 12.45
CA GLN A 9 -6.74 13.44 11.08
C GLN A 9 -7.59 14.54 10.43
N PHE A 10 -8.92 14.49 10.57
CA PHE A 10 -9.82 15.41 9.88
C PHE A 10 -9.78 16.80 10.51
N THR A 11 -9.73 16.86 11.83
CA THR A 11 -9.60 18.14 12.53
C THR A 11 -8.26 18.81 12.23
N ALA A 12 -7.16 18.04 12.22
CA ALA A 12 -5.83 18.56 11.89
C ALA A 12 -5.78 19.14 10.45
N GLU A 13 -6.36 18.43 9.49
CA GLU A 13 -6.44 18.89 8.09
C GLU A 13 -7.28 20.17 7.96
N LEU A 14 -8.42 20.24 8.65
CA LEU A 14 -9.27 21.41 8.64
C LEU A 14 -8.57 22.64 9.22
N ILE A 15 -7.86 22.49 10.36
CA ILE A 15 -7.09 23.57 10.97
C ILE A 15 -6.05 24.12 9.99
N VAL A 16 -5.26 23.23 9.38
CA VAL A 16 -4.21 23.63 8.43
C VAL A 16 -4.81 24.29 7.20
N GLN A 17 -5.95 23.81 6.70
CA GLN A 17 -6.63 24.39 5.55
C GLN A 17 -7.10 25.82 5.84
N ILE A 18 -7.75 26.05 6.99
CA ILE A 18 -8.19 27.40 7.40
C ILE A 18 -7.00 28.34 7.53
N GLN A 19 -5.92 27.91 8.18
CA GLN A 19 -4.73 28.75 8.38
C GLN A 19 -4.01 29.09 7.06
N LEU A 20 -4.03 28.18 6.08
CA LEU A 20 -3.49 28.45 4.74
C LEU A 20 -4.36 29.46 3.98
N GLU A 21 -5.68 29.39 4.12
CA GLU A 21 -6.61 30.35 3.53
C GLU A 21 -6.42 31.76 4.13
N ASP A 22 -6.28 31.85 5.45
CA ASP A 22 -5.97 33.11 6.14
C ASP A 22 -4.64 33.71 5.67
N ALA A 23 -3.59 32.89 5.58
CA ALA A 23 -2.27 33.32 5.09
C ALA A 23 -2.33 33.77 3.62
N PHE A 24 -3.14 33.10 2.80
CA PHE A 24 -3.38 33.50 1.41
C PHE A 24 -4.05 34.88 1.35
N PHE A 25 -5.12 35.10 2.10
CA PHE A 25 -5.84 36.37 2.13
C PHE A 25 -4.94 37.53 2.61
N TYR A 26 -4.12 37.29 3.63
CA TYR A 26 -3.12 38.26 4.08
C TYR A 26 -2.12 38.62 2.96
N SER A 27 -1.63 37.63 2.21
CA SER A 27 -0.68 37.84 1.11
C SER A 27 -1.28 38.60 -0.09
N GLU A 28 -2.60 38.56 -0.28
CA GLU A 28 -3.28 39.34 -1.32
C GLU A 28 -3.45 40.81 -0.93
N THR A 29 -3.69 41.09 0.35
CA THR A 29 -4.00 42.43 0.87
C THR A 29 -2.78 43.27 1.21
N SER A 30 -1.63 42.64 1.50
CA SER A 30 -0.39 43.29 1.96
C SER A 30 0.49 43.87 0.84
N LYS A 31 0.18 43.66 -0.45
CA LYS A 31 1.08 44.02 -1.57
C LYS A 31 1.32 45.54 -1.72
N GLY A 32 2.36 46.06 -1.07
CA GLY A 32 2.97 47.35 -1.36
C GLY A 32 4.01 47.25 -2.49
N LYS A 33 3.98 48.19 -3.46
CA LYS A 33 4.97 48.22 -4.57
C LYS A 33 6.39 48.47 -4.03
N SER A 34 7.32 47.57 -4.36
CA SER A 34 8.78 47.80 -4.39
C SER A 34 9.42 48.22 -3.05
N ARG A 35 9.27 47.40 -2.01
CA ARG A 35 10.00 47.53 -0.74
C ARG A 35 10.57 46.16 -0.37
N ASP A 36 11.66 46.13 0.37
CA ASP A 36 12.08 44.89 1.03
C ASP A 36 10.93 44.41 1.95
N PRO A 37 10.71 43.09 2.03
CA PRO A 37 9.64 42.55 2.87
C PRO A 37 9.85 42.98 4.31
N THR A 38 8.77 43.41 4.94
CA THR A 38 8.74 43.70 6.37
C THR A 38 8.93 42.40 7.17
N ASP A 39 9.41 42.52 8.40
CA ASP A 39 9.53 41.36 9.32
C ASP A 39 8.19 40.61 9.48
N GLU A 40 7.08 41.34 9.41
CA GLU A 40 5.73 40.78 9.44
C GLU A 40 5.44 39.92 8.20
N GLU A 41 5.68 40.45 6.99
CA GLU A 41 5.51 39.70 5.74
C GLU A 41 6.41 38.46 5.69
N LEU A 42 7.64 38.57 6.17
CA LEU A 42 8.57 37.44 6.26
C LEU A 42 8.07 36.38 7.25
N ALA A 43 7.55 36.79 8.41
CA ALA A 43 6.98 35.88 9.40
C ALA A 43 5.78 35.11 8.82
N PHE A 44 4.88 35.79 8.11
CA PHE A 44 3.74 35.15 7.44
C PHE A 44 4.17 34.20 6.33
N GLN A 45 5.21 34.56 5.56
CA GLN A 45 5.75 33.68 4.53
C GLN A 45 6.31 32.38 5.14
N LEU A 46 7.13 32.49 6.19
CA LEU A 46 7.67 31.34 6.90
C LEU A 46 6.58 30.48 7.53
N GLN A 47 5.54 31.10 8.09
CA GLN A 47 4.39 30.38 8.62
C GLN A 47 3.66 29.59 7.53
N LYS A 48 3.44 30.20 6.35
CA LYS A 48 2.80 29.54 5.22
C LYS A 48 3.61 28.31 4.76
N GLU A 49 4.92 28.46 4.60
CA GLU A 49 5.81 27.35 4.22
C GLU A 49 5.74 26.20 5.25
N GLN A 50 5.69 26.53 6.54
CA GLN A 50 5.51 25.52 7.59
C GLN A 50 4.14 24.82 7.51
N LEU A 51 3.06 25.57 7.27
CA LEU A 51 1.72 25.00 7.12
C LEU A 51 1.62 24.08 5.89
N GLU A 52 2.28 24.43 4.78
CA GLU A 52 2.37 23.57 3.60
C GLU A 52 3.11 22.27 3.93
N ALA A 53 4.23 22.34 4.65
CA ALA A 53 4.95 21.14 5.10
C ALA A 53 4.10 20.24 6.03
N VAL A 54 3.33 20.83 6.94
CA VAL A 54 2.38 20.08 7.78
C VAL A 54 1.26 19.46 6.92
N SER A 55 0.74 20.19 5.93
CA SER A 55 -0.26 19.66 4.99
C SER A 55 0.25 18.41 4.26
N HIS A 56 1.50 18.42 3.81
CA HIS A 56 2.14 17.24 3.20
C HIS A 56 2.22 16.07 4.19
N THR A 57 2.68 16.34 5.42
CA THR A 57 2.77 15.31 6.47
C THR A 57 1.41 14.68 6.78
N LEU A 58 0.33 15.48 6.81
CA LEU A 58 -1.02 14.97 7.03
C LEU A 58 -1.50 14.11 5.86
N LYS A 59 -1.20 14.47 4.61
CA LYS A 59 -1.52 13.63 3.44
C LYS A 59 -0.83 12.28 3.52
N ASP A 60 0.45 12.25 3.90
CA ASP A 60 1.21 11.02 4.08
C ASP A 60 0.62 10.16 5.19
N ARG A 61 0.25 10.78 6.32
CA ARG A 61 -0.43 10.08 7.42
C ARG A 61 -1.76 9.46 6.97
N ARG A 62 -2.57 10.20 6.20
CA ARG A 62 -3.84 9.68 5.65
C ARG A 62 -3.59 8.46 4.77
N MET A 63 -2.58 8.53 3.91
CA MET A 63 -2.19 7.43 3.03
C MET A 63 -1.72 6.21 3.82
N ALA A 64 -0.87 6.40 4.83
CA ALA A 64 -0.41 5.33 5.72
C ALA A 64 -1.58 4.65 6.46
N MET A 65 -2.55 5.42 6.96
CA MET A 65 -3.76 4.88 7.59
C MET A 65 -4.59 4.05 6.60
N SER A 66 -4.73 4.52 5.36
CA SER A 66 -5.42 3.78 4.30
C SER A 66 -4.75 2.44 4.00
N PHE A 67 -3.41 2.44 3.88
CA PHE A 67 -2.66 1.20 3.69
C PHE A 67 -2.82 0.24 4.87
N ALA A 68 -2.73 0.74 6.11
CA ALA A 68 -2.93 -0.09 7.29
C ALA A 68 -4.34 -0.72 7.32
N ALA A 69 -5.37 0.04 6.95
CA ALA A 69 -6.74 -0.47 6.87
C ALA A 69 -6.89 -1.54 5.79
N ALA A 70 -6.33 -1.34 4.60
CA ALA A 70 -6.34 -2.33 3.52
C ALA A 70 -5.63 -3.62 3.93
N VAL A 71 -4.43 -3.52 4.52
CA VAL A 71 -3.67 -4.69 5.00
C VAL A 71 -4.45 -5.48 6.06
N GLN A 72 -5.13 -4.79 6.99
CA GLN A 72 -5.96 -5.47 7.98
C GLN A 72 -7.17 -6.18 7.36
N ALA A 73 -7.82 -5.54 6.39
CA ALA A 73 -8.96 -6.14 5.69
C ALA A 73 -8.53 -7.38 4.89
N ASP A 74 -7.46 -7.25 4.09
CA ASP A 74 -6.96 -8.33 3.25
C ASP A 74 -6.35 -9.47 4.06
N GLY A 75 -5.71 -9.16 5.19
CA GLY A 75 -5.15 -10.16 6.09
C GLY A 75 -6.18 -11.18 6.58
N ARG A 76 -7.44 -10.74 6.79
CA ARG A 76 -8.53 -11.66 7.14
C ARG A 76 -8.86 -12.61 5.99
N ILE A 77 -8.94 -12.10 4.77
CA ILE A 77 -9.25 -12.89 3.57
C ILE A 77 -8.13 -13.92 3.32
N LEU A 78 -6.88 -13.50 3.50
CA LEU A 78 -5.72 -14.39 3.39
C LEU A 78 -5.76 -15.53 4.42
N ALA A 79 -6.16 -15.24 5.67
CA ALA A 79 -6.29 -16.27 6.69
C ALA A 79 -7.41 -17.29 6.36
N GLU A 80 -8.55 -16.82 5.87
CA GLU A 80 -9.67 -17.67 5.46
C GLU A 80 -9.27 -18.57 4.27
N THR A 81 -8.68 -17.96 3.23
CA THR A 81 -8.20 -18.70 2.04
C THR A 81 -7.09 -19.70 2.36
N GLN A 82 -6.20 -19.40 3.30
CA GLN A 82 -5.16 -20.34 3.74
C GLN A 82 -5.74 -21.62 4.34
N VAL A 83 -6.83 -21.51 5.11
CA VAL A 83 -7.53 -22.67 5.69
C VAL A 83 -8.19 -23.51 4.59
N GLU A 84 -8.84 -22.85 3.63
CA GLU A 84 -9.47 -23.50 2.49
C GLU A 84 -8.43 -24.22 1.62
N GLU A 85 -7.32 -23.56 1.29
CA GLU A 85 -6.23 -24.15 0.52
C GLU A 85 -5.61 -25.35 1.25
N GLY A 86 -5.41 -25.25 2.56
CA GLY A 86 -4.91 -26.36 3.38
C GLY A 86 -5.85 -27.57 3.35
N SER A 87 -7.17 -27.34 3.31
CA SER A 87 -8.17 -28.40 3.19
C SER A 87 -8.14 -29.03 1.79
N ALA A 88 -8.18 -28.19 0.74
CA ALA A 88 -8.08 -28.65 -0.64
C ALA A 88 -6.77 -29.40 -0.94
N SER A 89 -5.67 -29.03 -0.28
CA SER A 89 -4.39 -29.74 -0.37
C SER A 89 -4.47 -31.14 0.24
N LYS A 90 -5.04 -31.27 1.45
CA LYS A 90 -5.25 -32.58 2.09
C LYS A 90 -6.17 -33.47 1.27
N ASP A 91 -7.26 -32.93 0.73
CA ASP A 91 -8.20 -33.68 -0.10
C ASP A 91 -7.52 -34.22 -1.36
N ARG A 92 -6.68 -33.40 -2.02
CA ARG A 92 -5.87 -33.85 -3.17
C ARG A 92 -4.91 -34.99 -2.81
N ILE A 93 -4.30 -34.97 -1.62
CA ILE A 93 -3.41 -36.04 -1.16
C ILE A 93 -4.20 -37.34 -0.96
N ILE A 94 -5.34 -37.27 -0.27
CA ILE A 94 -6.19 -38.45 -0.02
C ILE A 94 -6.69 -39.05 -1.33
N ALA A 95 -7.18 -38.22 -2.26
CA ALA A 95 -7.64 -38.68 -3.57
C ALA A 95 -6.54 -39.42 -4.35
N ARG A 96 -5.30 -38.90 -4.35
CA ARG A 96 -4.16 -39.59 -4.98
C ARG A 96 -3.85 -40.92 -4.31
N GLN A 97 -3.81 -40.97 -2.97
CA GLN A 97 -3.56 -42.21 -2.25
C GLN A 97 -4.60 -43.29 -2.55
N TRP A 98 -5.88 -42.93 -2.69
CA TRP A 98 -6.92 -43.89 -3.05
C TRP A 98 -6.80 -44.38 -4.49
N MET A 99 -6.39 -43.51 -5.43
CA MET A 99 -6.11 -43.93 -6.80
C MET A 99 -4.91 -44.87 -6.90
N ASP A 100 -3.90 -44.69 -6.04
CA ASP A 100 -2.73 -45.57 -5.97
C ASP A 100 -3.07 -46.91 -5.28
N ASP A 101 -3.98 -46.93 -4.29
CA ASP A 101 -4.38 -48.14 -3.54
C ASP A 101 -5.42 -49.00 -4.30
N GLU A 102 -6.25 -48.40 -5.17
CA GLU A 102 -7.14 -49.14 -6.09
C GLU A 102 -6.38 -49.73 -7.31
N HIS A 103 -5.11 -49.39 -7.51
CA HIS A 103 -4.29 -49.88 -8.63
C HIS A 103 -3.41 -51.09 -8.27
N LEU A 104 -4.03 -52.19 -7.83
CA LEU A 104 -3.46 -53.55 -8.00
C LEU A 104 -3.75 -54.10 -9.41
N MET A 105 -3.64 -53.26 -10.44
CA MET A 105 -3.54 -53.74 -11.82
C MET A 105 -2.05 -53.93 -12.17
N PRO A 106 -1.69 -55.03 -12.84
CA PRO A 106 -0.30 -55.39 -13.08
C PRO A 106 0.43 -54.31 -13.90
N PRO A 107 1.76 -54.21 -13.76
CA PRO A 107 2.55 -53.15 -14.36
C PRO A 107 2.74 -53.44 -15.84
N ASP A 108 1.85 -52.94 -16.69
CA ASP A 108 2.18 -52.70 -18.09
C ASP A 108 2.34 -51.19 -18.28
N ASP A 109 3.60 -50.77 -18.27
CA ASP A 109 4.17 -49.63 -18.99
C ASP A 109 3.39 -48.30 -18.95
N ILE A 110 3.30 -47.68 -17.77
CA ILE A 110 3.18 -46.22 -17.70
C ILE A 110 4.56 -45.69 -17.32
N GLU A 111 5.34 -45.32 -18.35
CA GLU A 111 6.50 -44.46 -18.15
C GLU A 111 6.04 -43.22 -17.38
N PRO A 112 6.72 -42.84 -16.28
CA PRO A 112 6.41 -41.61 -15.60
C PRO A 112 6.79 -40.48 -16.54
N ASP A 113 5.79 -39.82 -17.13
CA ASP A 113 5.96 -38.56 -17.84
C ASP A 113 6.31 -37.51 -16.79
N THR A 114 7.56 -37.53 -16.34
CA THR A 114 8.18 -36.45 -15.59
C THR A 114 8.33 -35.29 -16.55
N ALA A 115 7.22 -34.57 -16.77
CA ALA A 115 7.22 -33.25 -17.40
C ALA A 115 7.92 -32.26 -16.44
N GLY A 116 9.20 -32.46 -16.21
CA GLY A 116 10.12 -31.36 -15.99
C GLY A 116 10.05 -30.49 -17.22
N LEU A 117 9.98 -29.17 -17.01
CA LEU A 117 10.02 -28.18 -18.09
C LEU A 117 11.15 -28.56 -19.06
N ASP A 118 10.80 -28.77 -20.32
CA ASP A 118 11.76 -29.12 -21.35
C ASP A 118 12.80 -27.99 -21.52
N ASP A 119 14.01 -28.35 -21.94
CA ASP A 119 15.10 -27.38 -22.10
C ASP A 119 14.72 -26.22 -23.05
N GLU A 120 13.78 -26.47 -23.97
CA GLU A 120 13.24 -25.44 -24.86
C GLU A 120 12.42 -24.38 -24.12
N THR A 121 11.56 -24.75 -23.17
CA THR A 121 10.81 -23.78 -22.36
C THR A 121 11.72 -23.02 -21.41
N LEU A 122 12.74 -23.66 -20.84
CA LEU A 122 13.76 -22.99 -20.02
C LEU A 122 14.55 -21.93 -20.82
N ALA A 123 14.98 -22.27 -22.03
CA ALA A 123 15.71 -21.34 -22.90
C ALA A 123 14.86 -20.11 -23.29
N LYS A 124 13.56 -20.30 -23.55
CA LYS A 124 12.65 -19.19 -23.88
C LYS A 124 12.45 -18.22 -22.70
N LEU A 125 12.39 -18.73 -21.47
CA LEU A 125 12.28 -17.89 -20.27
C LEU A 125 13.55 -17.08 -20.00
N GLN A 126 14.72 -17.62 -20.34
CA GLN A 126 16.00 -16.95 -20.15
C GLN A 126 16.20 -15.72 -21.06
N ILE A 127 15.45 -15.62 -22.16
CA ILE A 127 15.47 -14.47 -23.09
C ILE A 127 14.64 -13.28 -22.56
N LEU A 128 13.77 -13.51 -21.57
CA LEU A 128 12.86 -12.50 -21.01
C LEU A 128 13.41 -11.77 -19.76
N ILE A 129 14.66 -12.06 -19.38
CA ILE A 129 15.43 -11.41 -18.29
C ILE A 129 16.54 -10.58 -18.91
#